data_AF-A0A3Q3EJA0-F1
#
_entry.id   AF-A0A3Q3EJA0-F1
#
_cell.length_a   1.000
_cell.length_b   1.000
_cell.length_c   1.000
_cell.angle_alpha   90.00
_cell.angle_beta   90.00
_cell.angle_gamma   90.00
#
_symmetry.space_group_name_H-M   'P 1'
#
loop_
_entity.id
_entity.type
_entity.pdbx_description
1 polymer ?
#
loop_
_entity_poly.entity_id
_entity_poly.type
_entity_poly.pdbx_seq_one_letter_code
_entity_poly.pdbx_strand_id
1 'polypeptide(L)'
;MLFVDGMNGVINHNETVQWLYTLTGSVSRLVVKTALKLLIVFVEYAESNSPLLINAVNTVDGRRGVKSWSNLMEVLEERNGSDTELLMLAMTLINKTLGVLPDQDSFYDVTDSLEQLGMETIIFKHMNNRGTEPDLRSQFTIYEVTTT
;
A
#
# COMPACT_ATOMS: atom_id res chain seq x y z
N MET A 1 12.05 14.06 0.12
CA MET A 1 12.37 12.65 0.43
C MET A 1 13.74 12.20 -0.06
N LEU A 2 14.32 12.75 -1.14
CA LEU A 2 15.62 12.31 -1.65
C LEU A 2 16.84 12.76 -0.82
N PHE A 3 16.67 13.78 0.03
CA PHE A 3 17.71 14.28 0.93
C PHE A 3 17.38 13.88 2.37
N VAL A 4 18.41 13.54 3.16
CA VAL A 4 18.29 13.07 4.55
C VAL A 4 17.43 14.01 5.40
N ASP A 5 17.71 15.31 5.38
CA ASP A 5 16.95 16.31 6.14
C ASP A 5 15.48 16.38 5.69
N GLY A 6 15.25 16.27 4.38
CA GLY A 6 13.92 16.25 3.81
C GLY A 6 13.14 14.97 4.15
N MET A 7 13.81 13.84 4.33
CA MET A 7 13.17 12.60 4.77
C MET A 7 12.88 12.64 6.28
N ASN A 8 13.82 13.10 7.09
CA ASN A 8 13.63 13.31 8.53
C ASN A 8 12.46 14.26 8.81
N GLY A 9 12.30 15.30 7.99
CA GLY A 9 11.13 16.18 8.05
C GLY A 9 9.80 15.44 7.87
N VAL A 10 9.72 14.50 6.92
CA VAL A 10 8.50 13.68 6.71
C VAL A 10 8.29 12.68 7.84
N ILE A 11 9.35 12.02 8.30
CA ILE A 11 9.30 11.05 9.42
C ILE A 11 8.73 11.72 10.67
N ASN A 12 9.17 12.94 10.98
CA ASN A 12 8.75 13.69 12.16
C ASN A 12 7.33 14.32 12.04
N HIS A 13 6.71 14.32 10.85
CA HIS A 13 5.39 14.91 10.60
C HIS A 13 4.49 13.91 9.89
N ASN A 14 3.85 13.03 10.68
CA ASN A 14 3.02 11.95 10.16
C ASN A 14 1.83 12.44 9.32
N GLU A 15 1.38 13.70 9.49
CA GLU A 15 0.37 14.36 8.66
C GLU A 15 0.75 14.36 7.18
N THR A 16 2.04 14.42 6.86
CA THR A 16 2.52 14.33 5.46
C THR A 16 2.29 12.93 4.90
N VAL A 17 2.52 11.90 5.71
CA VAL A 17 2.28 10.49 5.32
C VAL A 17 0.78 10.23 5.19
N GLN A 18 -0.04 10.77 6.10
CA GLN A 18 -1.51 10.73 6.01
C GLN A 18 -2.01 11.39 4.73
N TRP A 19 -1.44 12.55 4.38
CA TRP A 19 -1.78 13.26 3.15
C TRP A 19 -1.39 12.45 1.91
N LEU A 20 -0.17 11.90 1.87
CA LEU A 20 0.26 11.03 0.77
C LEU A 20 -0.64 9.80 0.62
N TYR A 21 -1.04 9.16 1.74
CA TYR A 21 -2.00 8.05 1.70
C TYR A 21 -3.37 8.50 1.20
N THR A 22 -3.85 9.67 1.59
CA THR A 22 -5.13 10.21 1.08
C THR A 22 -5.08 10.40 -0.45
N LEU A 23 -3.94 10.82 -0.99
CA LEU A 23 -3.75 11.02 -2.43
C LEU A 23 -3.77 9.72 -3.25
N THR A 24 -3.59 8.55 -2.65
CA THR A 24 -3.72 7.27 -3.37
C THR A 24 -5.16 6.95 -3.77
N GLY A 25 -6.15 7.57 -3.10
CA GLY A 25 -7.58 7.52 -3.48
C GLY A 25 -8.01 8.62 -4.45
N SER A 26 -7.09 9.34 -5.09
CA SER A 26 -7.40 10.42 -6.03
C SER A 26 -7.98 9.89 -7.35
N VAL A 27 -8.89 10.65 -7.97
CA VAL A 27 -9.37 10.38 -9.34
C VAL A 27 -8.30 10.63 -10.41
N SER A 28 -7.22 11.34 -10.07
CA SER A 28 -6.12 11.61 -10.99
C SER A 28 -5.06 10.52 -10.92
N ARG A 29 -4.97 9.69 -11.98
CA ARG A 29 -3.97 8.63 -12.11
C ARG A 29 -2.54 9.10 -11.82
N LEU A 30 -2.17 10.30 -12.29
CA LEU A 30 -0.83 10.86 -12.06
C LEU A 30 -0.56 11.15 -10.58
N VAL A 31 -1.58 11.64 -9.86
CA VAL A 31 -1.48 11.90 -8.42
C VAL A 31 -1.34 10.59 -7.66
N VAL A 32 -2.16 9.58 -7.96
CA VAL A 32 -2.08 8.24 -7.35
C VAL A 32 -0.69 7.63 -7.57
N LYS A 33 -0.21 7.63 -8.81
CA LYS A 33 1.13 7.13 -9.19
C LYS A 33 2.23 7.80 -8.38
N THR A 34 2.17 9.11 -8.24
CA THR A 34 3.20 9.91 -7.56
C THR A 34 3.17 9.65 -6.06
N ALA A 35 1.98 9.59 -5.46
CA ALA A 35 1.79 9.27 -4.05
C ALA A 35 2.32 7.87 -3.71
N LEU A 36 1.96 6.85 -4.50
CA LEU A 36 2.46 5.48 -4.30
C LEU A 36 3.99 5.43 -4.38
N LYS A 37 4.61 6.06 -5.38
CA LYS A 37 6.08 6.09 -5.49
C LYS A 37 6.75 6.76 -4.29
N LEU A 38 6.19 7.86 -3.80
CA LEU A 38 6.73 8.55 -2.62
C LEU A 38 6.56 7.72 -1.34
N LEU A 39 5.44 7.03 -1.18
CA LEU A 39 5.21 6.11 -0.05
C LEU A 39 6.16 4.91 -0.10
N ILE A 40 6.43 4.36 -1.29
CA ILE A 40 7.44 3.29 -1.47
C ILE A 40 8.82 3.79 -1.05
N VAL A 41 9.27 4.94 -1.58
CA VAL A 41 10.56 5.54 -1.18
C VAL A 41 10.61 5.80 0.32
N PHE A 42 9.48 6.16 0.94
CA PHE A 42 9.39 6.37 2.38
C PHE A 42 9.60 5.08 3.18
N VAL A 43 8.91 3.99 2.86
CA VAL A 43 9.07 2.71 3.60
C VAL A 43 10.41 2.03 3.30
N GLU A 44 10.99 2.24 2.11
CA GLU A 44 12.31 1.70 1.76
C GLU A 44 13.46 2.41 2.49
N TYR A 45 13.25 3.64 2.94
CA TYR A 45 14.31 4.43 3.56
C TYR A 45 14.75 3.87 4.92
N ALA A 46 13.80 3.39 5.73
CA ALA A 46 14.08 2.78 7.03
C ALA A 46 12.93 1.87 7.45
N GLU A 47 13.22 0.72 8.05
CA GLU A 47 12.21 -0.24 8.53
C GLU A 47 11.22 0.39 9.52
N SER A 48 11.70 1.33 10.35
CA SER A 48 10.88 2.10 11.28
C SER A 48 9.81 2.97 10.63
N ASN A 49 9.85 3.16 9.31
CA ASN A 49 8.86 3.94 8.59
C ASN A 49 7.59 3.16 8.27
N SER A 50 7.64 1.82 8.24
CA SER A 50 6.45 0.99 7.98
C SER A 50 5.37 1.16 9.06
N PRO A 51 5.68 1.13 10.37
CA PRO A 51 4.70 1.48 11.41
C PRO A 51 4.12 2.89 11.27
N LEU A 52 4.91 3.87 10.80
CA LEU A 52 4.44 5.24 10.57
C LEU A 52 3.42 5.31 9.43
N LEU A 53 3.63 4.52 8.37
CA LEU A 53 2.66 4.38 7.28
C LEU A 53 1.37 3.71 7.79
N ILE A 54 1.47 2.63 8.56
CA ILE A 54 0.29 1.94 9.12
C ILE A 54 -0.54 2.92 9.97
N ASN A 55 0.11 3.69 10.86
CA ASN A 55 -0.57 4.68 11.66
C ASN A 55 -1.27 5.76 10.81
N ALA A 56 -0.62 6.19 9.73
CA ALA A 56 -1.20 7.15 8.80
C ALA A 56 -2.44 6.59 8.08
N VAL A 57 -2.38 5.33 7.61
CA VAL A 57 -3.50 4.62 6.99
C VAL A 57 -4.68 4.53 7.96
N ASN A 58 -4.43 4.01 9.16
CA ASN A 58 -5.45 3.84 10.21
C ASN A 58 -6.10 5.17 10.58
N THR A 59 -5.31 6.23 10.68
CA THR A 59 -5.82 7.57 11.00
C THR A 59 -6.73 8.10 9.89
N VAL A 60 -6.31 8.00 8.62
CA VAL A 60 -7.07 8.54 7.48
C VAL A 60 -8.37 7.76 7.28
N ASP A 61 -8.31 6.43 7.23
CA ASP A 61 -9.48 5.60 6.97
C ASP A 61 -10.43 5.56 8.18
N GLY A 62 -9.88 5.54 9.40
CA GLY A 62 -10.67 5.67 10.63
C GLY A 62 -11.46 6.99 10.67
N ARG A 63 -10.86 8.12 10.27
CA ARG A 63 -11.56 9.42 10.14
C ARG A 63 -12.66 9.41 9.08
N ARG A 64 -12.50 8.61 8.03
CA ARG A 64 -13.49 8.43 6.95
C ARG A 64 -14.59 7.44 7.31
N GLY A 65 -14.44 6.69 8.40
CA GLY A 65 -15.36 5.61 8.77
C GLY A 65 -15.30 4.40 7.83
N VAL A 66 -14.17 4.19 7.16
CA VAL A 66 -13.92 3.03 6.30
C VAL A 66 -12.83 2.16 6.91
N LYS A 67 -12.68 0.92 6.41
CA LYS A 67 -11.63 0.02 6.90
C LYS A 67 -10.26 0.47 6.40
N SER A 68 -9.24 0.35 7.24
CA SER A 68 -7.85 0.61 6.88
C SER A 68 -7.44 -0.10 5.60
N TRP A 69 -6.66 0.60 4.77
CA TRP A 69 -6.15 0.15 3.47
C TRP A 69 -7.15 0.26 2.30
N SER A 70 -8.32 0.85 2.52
CA SER A 70 -9.37 0.96 1.50
C SER A 70 -8.88 1.59 0.19
N ASN A 71 -8.09 2.66 0.24
CA ASN A 71 -7.61 3.30 -0.99
C ASN A 71 -6.73 2.38 -1.85
N LEU A 72 -5.87 1.57 -1.24
CA LEU A 72 -5.01 0.66 -2.01
C LEU A 72 -5.83 -0.50 -2.59
N MET A 73 -6.82 -0.99 -1.83
CA MET A 73 -7.73 -2.02 -2.31
C MET A 73 -8.55 -1.53 -3.51
N GLU A 74 -9.02 -0.28 -3.50
CA GLU A 74 -9.69 0.32 -4.66
C GLU A 74 -8.78 0.41 -5.91
N VAL A 75 -7.48 0.69 -5.73
CA VAL A 75 -6.51 0.64 -6.83
C VAL A 75 -6.37 -0.79 -7.38
N LEU A 76 -6.28 -1.79 -6.50
CA LEU A 76 -6.14 -3.20 -6.89
C LEU A 76 -7.42 -3.77 -7.54
N GLU A 77 -8.58 -3.22 -7.21
CA GLU A 77 -9.86 -3.48 -7.87
C GLU A 77 -10.00 -2.81 -9.25
N GLU A 78 -8.97 -2.09 -9.71
CA GLU A 78 -8.94 -1.35 -10.98
C GLU A 78 -9.96 -0.20 -11.04
N ARG A 79 -10.38 0.35 -9.88
CA ARG A 79 -11.27 1.52 -9.86
C ARG A 79 -10.60 2.75 -10.45
N ASN A 80 -11.41 3.69 -10.94
CA ASN A 80 -10.95 4.98 -11.47
C ASN A 80 -9.89 4.87 -12.60
N GLY A 81 -9.88 3.77 -13.34
CA GLY A 81 -8.96 3.55 -14.46
C GLY A 81 -7.54 3.21 -14.03
N SER A 82 -7.36 2.57 -12.87
CA SER A 82 -6.06 2.01 -12.48
C SER A 82 -5.60 0.95 -13.48
N ASP A 83 -4.35 1.07 -13.90
CA ASP A 83 -3.69 0.18 -14.86
C ASP A 83 -2.60 -0.65 -14.18
N THR A 84 -2.00 -1.59 -14.91
CA THR A 84 -1.00 -2.53 -14.38
C THR A 84 0.11 -1.83 -13.59
N GLU A 85 0.57 -0.66 -14.03
CA GLU A 85 1.60 0.10 -13.31
C GLU A 85 1.14 0.51 -11.89
N LEU A 86 -0.12 0.96 -11.74
CA LEU A 86 -0.65 1.32 -10.42
C LEU A 86 -0.86 0.10 -9.53
N LEU A 87 -1.34 -1.01 -10.09
CA LEU A 87 -1.50 -2.27 -9.37
C LEU A 87 -0.15 -2.77 -8.84
N MET A 88 0.89 -2.72 -9.69
CA MET A 88 2.26 -3.07 -9.31
C MET A 88 2.78 -2.21 -8.16
N LEU A 89 2.59 -0.89 -8.23
CA LEU A 89 3.02 0.02 -7.17
C LEU A 89 2.26 -0.22 -5.86
N ALA A 90 0.95 -0.44 -5.93
CA ALA A 90 0.13 -0.74 -4.76
C ALA A 90 0.58 -2.05 -4.07
N MET A 91 0.77 -3.13 -4.83
CA MET A 91 1.27 -4.38 -4.29
C MET A 91 2.70 -4.26 -3.73
N THR A 92 3.57 -3.52 -4.44
CA THR A 92 4.95 -3.29 -3.98
C THR A 92 4.96 -2.58 -2.63
N LEU A 93 4.10 -1.58 -2.45
CA LEU A 93 3.98 -0.85 -1.18
C LEU A 93 3.48 -1.77 -0.06
N ILE A 94 2.44 -2.58 -0.32
CA ILE A 94 1.91 -3.54 0.66
C ILE A 94 2.99 -4.54 1.07
N ASN A 95 3.63 -5.21 0.10
CA ASN A 95 4.65 -6.22 0.33
C ASN A 95 5.85 -5.67 1.11
N LYS A 96 6.31 -4.46 0.78
CA LYS A 96 7.42 -3.81 1.50
C LYS A 96 7.02 -3.41 2.91
N THR A 97 5.79 -2.96 3.11
CA THR A 97 5.31 -2.61 4.45
C THR A 97 5.29 -3.85 5.33
N LEU A 98 4.69 -4.95 4.86
CA LEU A 98 4.57 -6.21 5.59
C LEU A 98 5.92 -6.89 5.84
N GLY A 99 6.80 -6.92 4.84
CA GLY A 99 8.06 -7.67 4.89
C GLY A 99 9.10 -7.14 5.88
N VAL A 100 8.87 -5.98 6.51
CA VAL A 100 9.78 -5.36 7.48
C VAL A 100 9.11 -5.08 8.84
N LEU A 101 7.90 -5.60 9.08
CA LEU A 101 7.24 -5.39 10.37
C LEU A 101 7.99 -6.13 11.50
N PRO A 102 8.23 -5.46 12.64
CA PRO A 102 9.04 -6.02 13.72
C PRO A 102 8.28 -7.00 14.63
N ASP A 103 6.94 -6.94 14.62
CA ASP A 103 6.07 -7.71 15.50
C ASP A 103 4.89 -8.35 14.74
N GLN A 104 4.46 -9.51 15.24
CA GLN A 104 3.39 -10.30 14.63
C GLN A 104 2.02 -9.63 14.78
N ASP A 105 1.79 -8.88 15.86
CA ASP A 105 0.50 -8.22 16.10
C ASP A 105 0.20 -7.19 15.00
N SER A 106 1.16 -6.31 14.71
CA SER A 106 1.04 -5.32 13.63
C SER A 106 0.91 -5.98 12.25
N PHE A 107 1.56 -7.13 12.05
CA PHE A 107 1.44 -7.90 10.81
C PHE A 107 0.00 -8.40 10.62
N TYR A 108 -0.57 -9.06 11.64
CA TYR A 108 -1.93 -9.59 11.58
C TYR A 108 -2.98 -8.48 11.48
N ASP A 109 -2.81 -7.35 12.16
CA ASP A 109 -3.71 -6.19 12.03
C ASP A 109 -3.84 -5.72 10.57
N VAL A 110 -2.72 -5.73 9.82
CA VAL A 110 -2.71 -5.34 8.41
C VAL A 110 -3.31 -6.43 7.54
N THR A 111 -2.89 -7.69 7.68
CA THR A 111 -3.38 -8.79 6.83
C THR A 111 -4.86 -9.05 7.02
N ASP A 112 -5.37 -8.99 8.25
CA ASP A 112 -6.80 -9.16 8.55
C ASP A 112 -7.61 -8.02 7.92
N SER A 113 -7.09 -6.80 7.93
CA SER A 113 -7.73 -5.66 7.27
C SER A 113 -7.81 -5.87 5.75
N LEU A 114 -6.72 -6.34 5.12
CA LEU A 114 -6.69 -6.62 3.68
C LEU A 114 -7.61 -7.79 3.31
N GLU A 115 -7.63 -8.86 4.11
CA GLU A 115 -8.52 -10.00 3.92
C GLU A 115 -9.99 -9.59 3.98
N GLN A 116 -10.38 -8.83 5.02
CA GLN A 116 -11.74 -8.35 5.18
C GLN A 116 -12.16 -7.34 4.09
N LEU A 117 -11.20 -6.74 3.37
CA LEU A 117 -11.43 -5.92 2.18
C LEU A 117 -11.47 -6.74 0.87
N GLY A 118 -11.30 -8.06 0.92
CA GLY A 118 -11.45 -8.96 -0.23
C GLY A 118 -10.15 -9.23 -1.01
N MET A 119 -8.98 -9.10 -0.37
CA MET A 119 -7.67 -9.34 -1.01
C MET A 119 -7.56 -10.70 -1.71
N GLU A 120 -8.08 -11.77 -1.11
CA GLU A 120 -8.09 -13.12 -1.71
C GLU A 120 -8.84 -13.13 -3.05
N THR A 121 -9.98 -12.43 -3.14
CA THR A 121 -10.78 -12.36 -4.37
C THR A 121 -10.04 -11.59 -5.47
N ILE A 122 -9.34 -10.51 -5.12
CA ILE A 122 -8.51 -9.73 -6.03
C ILE A 122 -7.36 -10.59 -6.57
N ILE A 123 -6.62 -11.28 -5.69
CA ILE A 123 -5.53 -12.18 -6.05
C ILE A 123 -6.04 -13.27 -6.99
N PHE A 124 -7.12 -13.94 -6.62
CA PHE A 124 -7.72 -15.00 -7.43
C PHE A 124 -8.11 -14.52 -8.83
N LYS A 125 -8.73 -13.34 -8.95
CA LYS A 125 -9.09 -12.72 -10.23
C LYS A 125 -7.85 -12.53 -11.12
N HIS A 126 -6.80 -11.91 -10.59
CA HIS A 126 -5.59 -11.59 -11.34
C HIS A 126 -4.74 -12.83 -11.65
N MET A 127 -4.68 -13.80 -10.74
CA MET A 127 -3.94 -15.04 -10.93
C MET A 127 -4.61 -15.98 -11.95
N ASN A 128 -5.92 -15.91 -12.15
CA ASN A 128 -6.60 -16.72 -13.17
C ASN A 128 -6.71 -16.04 -14.56
N ASN A 129 -6.44 -14.74 -14.65
CA ASN A 129 -6.52 -14.01 -15.92
C ASN A 129 -5.24 -14.19 -16.75
N ARG A 130 -5.32 -14.86 -17.91
CA ARG A 130 -4.16 -15.10 -18.81
C ARG A 130 -3.50 -13.83 -19.34
N GLY A 131 -4.20 -12.69 -19.33
CA GLY A 131 -3.68 -11.39 -19.74
C GLY A 131 -2.88 -10.66 -18.65
N THR A 132 -2.90 -11.13 -17.40
CA THR A 132 -2.16 -10.50 -16.29
C THR A 132 -0.66 -10.63 -16.52
N GLU A 133 0.03 -9.49 -16.45
CA GLU A 133 1.48 -9.42 -16.64
C GLU A 133 2.25 -10.29 -15.62
N PRO A 134 3.34 -10.97 -16.04
CA PRO A 134 4.12 -11.83 -15.16
C PRO A 134 4.64 -11.14 -13.90
N ASP A 135 5.07 -9.88 -14.03
CA ASP A 135 5.61 -9.12 -12.90
C ASP A 135 4.53 -8.81 -11.86
N LEU A 136 3.29 -8.57 -12.29
CA LEU A 136 2.15 -8.37 -11.40
C LEU A 136 1.77 -9.67 -10.68
N ARG A 137 1.80 -10.80 -11.38
CA ARG A 137 1.63 -12.12 -10.75
C ARG A 137 2.69 -12.37 -9.70
N SER A 138 3.95 -12.02 -9.99
CA SER A 138 5.06 -12.15 -9.04
C SER A 138 4.80 -11.35 -7.76
N GLN A 139 4.27 -10.12 -7.86
CA GLN A 139 3.91 -9.33 -6.69
C GLN A 139 2.80 -9.96 -5.83
N PHE A 140 1.78 -10.57 -6.46
CA PHE A 140 0.75 -11.32 -5.72
C PHE A 140 1.32 -12.59 -5.08
N THR A 141 2.20 -13.31 -5.77
CA THR A 141 2.86 -14.49 -5.19
C THR A 141 3.75 -14.12 -4.00
N ILE A 142 4.47 -12.99 -4.04
CA ILE A 142 5.24 -12.49 -2.90
C ILE A 142 4.31 -12.25 -1.69
N TYR A 143 3.15 -11.63 -1.92
CA TYR A 143 2.15 -11.42 -0.87
C TYR A 143 1.71 -12.75 -0.26
N GLU A 144 1.25 -13.71 -1.09
CA GLU A 144 0.77 -15.01 -0.62
C GLU A 144 1.84 -15.77 0.19
N VAL A 145 3.10 -15.78 -0.27
CA VAL A 145 4.20 -16.43 0.46
C VAL A 145 4.52 -15.74 1.78
N THR A 146 4.30 -14.42 1.86
CA THR A 146 4.55 -13.65 3.09
C THR A 146 3.44 -13.87 4.12
N THR A 147 2.19 -14.07 3.68
CA THR A 147 1.01 -14.18 4.55
C THR A 147 0.56 -15.60 4.87
N THR A 148 1.25 -16.62 4.35
CA THR A 148 0.98 -18.06 4.60
C THR A 148 1.99 -18.62 5.60
#